data_AF-A0A177BWS2-F1
#
_entry.id   AF-A0A177BWS2-F1
#
_cell.length_a   1.000
_cell.length_b   1.000
_cell.length_c   1.000
_cell.angle_alpha   90.00
_cell.angle_beta   90.00
_cell.angle_gamma   90.00
#
_symmetry.space_group_name_H-M   'P 1'
#
loop_
_entity.id
_entity.type
_entity.pdbx_description
1 polymer ?
#
loop_
_entity_poly.entity_id
_entity_poly.type
_entity_poly.pdbx_seq_one_letter_code
_entity_poly.pdbx_strand_id
1 'polypeptide(L)'
;MQALRRTAATAARKGRTAVPRQQRRYAHDEHHHAHSEPVNESMGLGFWIPIGAIPVFSGLYWISQSDPNAPPIMTRLINKYTETTERYAERNALHVSMVEQAGNDRVLFMKTRPQEHVNMRFPEIMNQGSPYNVPAGQVNNMEKVIEKFKREAYEDNERKHQALADDNIKSEQPWERFPVAPGPAGRGVGAV
;
A
#
# COMPACT_ATOMS: atom_id res chain seq x y z
N MET A 1 16.82 7.75 -12.39
CA MET A 1 16.15 6.67 -13.14
C MET A 1 16.96 6.25 -14.38
N GLN A 2 18.07 5.48 -14.25
CA GLN A 2 18.92 5.12 -15.40
C GLN A 2 19.53 3.70 -15.36
N ALA A 3 19.10 2.81 -14.45
CA ALA A 3 19.67 1.46 -14.33
C ALA A 3 18.94 0.39 -15.17
N LEU A 4 17.70 0.63 -15.61
CA LEU A 4 16.86 -0.38 -16.28
C LEU A 4 17.06 -0.52 -17.80
N ARG A 5 17.93 0.29 -18.42
CA ARG A 5 18.10 0.30 -19.89
C ARG A 5 19.27 -0.53 -20.43
N ARG A 6 20.09 -1.15 -19.57
CA ARG A 6 21.30 -1.88 -20.02
C ARG A 6 21.08 -3.37 -20.30
N THR A 7 19.97 -3.96 -19.86
CA THR A 7 19.72 -5.41 -19.97
C THR A 7 19.09 -5.84 -21.30
N ALA A 8 18.46 -4.95 -22.06
CA ALA A 8 17.81 -5.30 -23.33
C ALA A 8 18.79 -5.39 -24.52
N ALA A 9 19.93 -4.68 -24.48
CA ALA A 9 20.84 -4.57 -25.62
C ALA A 9 21.86 -5.74 -25.74
N THR A 10 22.05 -6.55 -24.70
CA THR A 10 23.01 -7.66 -24.69
C THR A 10 22.44 -8.99 -25.19
N ALA A 11 21.12 -9.14 -25.28
CA ALA A 11 20.47 -10.35 -25.78
C ALA A 11 20.53 -10.51 -27.32
N ALA A 12 20.78 -9.42 -28.06
CA ALA A 12 20.67 -9.40 -29.53
C ALA A 12 21.93 -9.88 -30.30
N ARG A 13 23.03 -10.25 -29.62
CA ARG A 13 24.29 -10.65 -30.30
C ARG A 13 24.56 -12.15 -30.40
N LYS A 14 23.65 -13.00 -29.92
CA LYS A 14 23.87 -14.46 -29.90
C LYS A 14 23.08 -15.16 -31.00
N GLY A 15 23.39 -14.83 -32.26
CA GLY A 15 22.66 -15.31 -33.44
C GLY A 15 23.57 -15.53 -34.64
N ARG A 16 24.62 -16.35 -34.49
CA ARG A 16 25.33 -16.96 -35.63
C ARG A 16 25.60 -18.42 -35.30
N THR A 17 24.68 -19.27 -35.73
CA THR A 17 24.85 -20.73 -35.75
C THR A 17 25.88 -21.08 -36.82
N ALA A 18 27.11 -21.36 -36.42
CA ALA A 18 28.09 -21.97 -37.31
C ALA A 18 27.67 -23.43 -37.55
N VAL A 19 27.37 -23.77 -38.80
CA VAL A 19 27.08 -25.15 -39.22
C VAL A 19 28.36 -25.97 -39.06
N PRO A 20 28.37 -27.08 -38.28
CA PRO A 20 29.55 -27.92 -38.21
C PRO A 20 29.77 -28.62 -39.55
N ARG A 21 30.94 -28.40 -40.17
CA ARG A 21 31.40 -29.20 -41.31
C ARG A 21 31.55 -30.65 -40.87
N GLN A 22 30.85 -31.54 -41.55
CA GLN A 22 30.97 -32.98 -41.43
C GLN A 22 32.41 -33.41 -41.74
N GLN A 23 33.13 -33.94 -40.75
CA GLN A 23 34.40 -34.62 -40.99
C GLN A 23 34.12 -35.96 -41.67
N ARG A 24 34.50 -36.08 -42.95
CA ARG A 24 34.59 -37.39 -43.62
C ARG A 24 35.74 -38.15 -42.98
N ARG A 25 35.44 -39.19 -42.20
CA ARG A 25 36.42 -40.20 -41.80
C ARG A 25 36.19 -41.43 -42.67
N TYR A 26 37.23 -41.83 -43.40
CA TYR A 26 37.28 -43.10 -44.11
C TYR A 26 37.35 -44.21 -43.05
N ALA A 27 36.42 -45.16 -43.11
CA ALA A 27 36.50 -46.39 -42.35
C ALA A 27 37.64 -47.22 -42.93
N HIS A 28 38.75 -47.33 -42.18
CA HIS A 28 39.73 -48.38 -42.40
C HIS A 28 39.55 -49.41 -41.30
N ASP A 29 39.31 -50.62 -41.78
CA ASP A 29 39.11 -51.86 -41.07
C ASP A 29 40.47 -52.40 -40.61
N GLU A 30 40.70 -52.43 -39.30
CA GLU A 30 41.81 -53.18 -38.71
C GLU A 30 41.29 -53.94 -37.48
N HIS A 31 41.12 -55.24 -37.69
CA HIS A 31 40.73 -56.24 -36.71
C HIS A 31 41.76 -56.37 -35.58
N HIS A 32 41.37 -56.02 -34.35
CA HIS A 32 42.02 -56.55 -33.14
C HIS A 32 40.97 -57.01 -32.13
N HIS A 33 40.83 -58.34 -32.02
CA HIS A 33 40.03 -59.03 -31.03
C HIS A 33 40.66 -58.87 -29.64
N ALA A 34 40.14 -57.94 -28.84
CA ALA A 34 40.28 -57.94 -27.39
C ALA A 34 38.87 -57.98 -26.80
N HIS A 35 38.55 -59.08 -26.11
CA HIS A 35 37.27 -59.24 -25.42
C HIS A 35 37.17 -58.22 -24.29
N SER A 36 36.50 -57.09 -24.54
CA SER A 36 36.04 -56.20 -23.48
C SER A 36 34.85 -56.85 -22.79
N GLU A 37 34.97 -57.02 -21.48
CA GLU A 37 33.88 -57.31 -20.55
C GLU A 37 32.66 -56.44 -20.89
N PRO A 38 31.41 -56.97 -20.86
CA PRO A 38 30.23 -56.18 -21.22
C PRO A 38 30.05 -55.06 -20.20
N VAL A 39 30.56 -53.87 -20.53
CA VAL A 39 30.32 -52.65 -19.78
C VAL A 39 28.83 -52.37 -19.90
N ASN A 40 28.12 -52.51 -18.79
CA ASN A 40 26.72 -52.14 -18.66
C ASN A 40 26.61 -50.61 -18.77
N GLU A 41 26.57 -50.08 -19.99
CA GLU A 41 26.35 -48.66 -20.25
C GLU A 41 24.95 -48.30 -19.75
N SER A 42 24.87 -47.52 -18.67
CA SER A 42 23.59 -47.01 -18.17
C SER A 42 22.92 -46.21 -19.28
N MET A 43 21.64 -46.49 -19.54
CA MET A 43 20.84 -45.77 -20.53
C MET A 43 20.97 -44.26 -20.29
N GLY A 44 21.63 -43.57 -21.24
CA GLY A 44 21.94 -42.14 -21.10
C GLY A 44 20.68 -41.27 -21.03
N LEU A 45 20.86 -40.00 -20.67
CA LEU A 45 19.76 -39.02 -20.57
C LEU A 45 18.84 -38.99 -21.80
N GLY A 46 19.39 -39.22 -23.00
CA GLY A 46 18.62 -39.29 -24.25
C GLY A 46 17.53 -40.37 -24.29
N PHE A 47 17.65 -41.44 -23.50
CA PHE A 47 16.63 -42.49 -23.40
C PHE A 47 15.50 -42.11 -22.44
N TRP A 48 15.82 -41.41 -21.34
CA TRP A 48 14.83 -40.98 -20.34
C TRP A 48 14.02 -39.76 -20.79
N ILE A 49 14.59 -38.88 -21.62
CA ILE A 49 13.88 -37.72 -22.17
C ILE A 49 12.58 -38.09 -22.90
N PRO A 50 12.55 -39.01 -23.89
CA PRO A 50 11.31 -39.37 -24.58
C PRO A 50 10.32 -40.10 -23.65
N ILE A 51 10.83 -40.93 -22.72
CA ILE A 51 9.97 -41.62 -21.73
C ILE A 51 9.27 -40.62 -20.82
N GLY A 52 9.95 -39.56 -20.39
CA GLY A 52 9.36 -38.46 -19.63
C GLY A 52 8.47 -37.56 -20.49
N ALA A 53 8.79 -37.38 -21.78
CA ALA A 53 8.02 -36.54 -22.69
C ALA A 53 6.62 -37.10 -22.96
N ILE A 54 6.48 -38.42 -23.14
CA ILE A 54 5.18 -39.06 -23.44
C ILE A 54 4.09 -38.73 -22.41
N PRO A 55 4.26 -38.95 -21.09
CA PRO A 55 3.24 -38.61 -20.11
C PRO A 55 3.03 -37.09 -19.99
N VAL A 56 4.08 -36.29 -20.16
CA VAL A 56 3.96 -34.81 -20.13
C VAL A 56 3.10 -34.30 -21.29
N PHE A 57 3.35 -34.75 -22.52
CA PHE A 57 2.55 -34.38 -23.68
C PHE A 57 1.12 -34.93 -23.59
N SER A 58 0.94 -36.15 -23.06
CA SER A 58 -0.40 -36.71 -22.82
C SER A 58 -1.19 -35.89 -21.79
N GLY A 59 -0.55 -35.47 -20.70
CA GLY A 59 -1.16 -34.61 -19.70
C GLY A 59 -1.52 -33.23 -20.26
N LEU A 60 -0.63 -32.65 -21.06
CA LEU A 60 -0.89 -31.37 -21.73
C LEU A 60 -2.04 -31.46 -22.73
N TYR A 61 -2.13 -32.55 -23.48
CA TYR A 61 -3.24 -32.82 -24.40
C TYR A 61 -4.57 -32.89 -23.65
N TRP A 62 -4.60 -33.59 -22.52
CA TRP A 62 -5.80 -33.73 -21.69
C TRP A 62 -6.25 -32.38 -21.09
N ILE A 63 -5.30 -31.57 -20.64
CA ILE A 63 -5.57 -30.21 -20.13
C ILE A 63 -6.04 -29.26 -21.25
N SER A 64 -5.54 -29.46 -22.48
CA SER A 64 -5.88 -28.65 -23.64
C SER A 64 -7.21 -29.03 -24.28
N GLN A 65 -7.78 -30.18 -23.95
CA GLN A 65 -9.03 -30.63 -24.56
C GLN A 65 -10.18 -29.74 -24.07
N SER A 66 -10.87 -29.11 -25.02
CA SER A 66 -12.02 -28.25 -24.77
C SER A 66 -13.31 -29.05 -24.94
N ASP A 67 -14.13 -29.11 -23.89
CA ASP A 67 -15.50 -29.61 -24.01
C ASP A 67 -16.40 -28.56 -24.69
N PRO A 68 -17.39 -28.96 -25.51
CA PRO A 68 -18.31 -28.02 -26.18
C PRO A 68 -19.11 -27.13 -25.21
N ASN A 69 -19.33 -27.60 -23.98
CA ASN A 69 -20.16 -26.94 -22.98
C ASN A 69 -19.35 -26.22 -21.90
N ALA A 70 -18.01 -26.26 -21.95
CA ALA A 70 -17.15 -25.73 -20.88
C ALA A 70 -15.86 -25.09 -21.42
N PRO A 71 -15.48 -23.89 -20.93
CA PRO A 71 -14.21 -23.30 -21.30
C PRO A 71 -13.04 -24.17 -20.80
N PRO A 72 -11.89 -24.17 -21.53
CA PRO A 72 -10.69 -24.91 -21.14
C PRO A 72 -10.28 -24.63 -19.69
N ILE A 73 -9.66 -25.61 -19.04
CA ILE A 73 -9.22 -25.51 -17.64
C ILE A 73 -8.33 -24.28 -17.42
N MET A 74 -7.45 -23.98 -18.36
CA MET A 74 -6.58 -22.80 -18.30
C MET A 74 -7.38 -21.49 -18.31
N THR A 75 -8.40 -21.38 -19.17
CA THR A 75 -9.29 -20.22 -19.22
C THR A 75 -10.07 -20.05 -17.92
N ARG A 76 -10.57 -21.15 -17.34
CA ARG A 76 -11.24 -21.12 -16.03
C ARG A 76 -10.32 -20.64 -14.91
N LEU A 77 -9.07 -21.09 -14.93
CA LEU A 77 -8.07 -20.66 -13.96
C LEU A 77 -7.78 -19.16 -14.11
N ILE A 78 -7.57 -18.70 -15.35
CA ILE A 78 -7.37 -17.27 -15.64
C ILE A 78 -8.57 -16.46 -15.15
N ASN A 79 -9.80 -16.86 -15.51
CA ASN A 79 -11.02 -16.14 -15.12
C ASN A 79 -11.19 -16.03 -13.61
N LYS A 80 -10.81 -17.08 -12.87
CA LYS A 80 -10.84 -17.06 -11.39
C LYS A 80 -9.91 -16.00 -10.82
N TYR A 81 -8.73 -15.79 -11.42
CA TYR A 81 -7.79 -14.77 -10.97
C TYR A 81 -8.17 -13.37 -11.48
N THR A 82 -8.68 -13.24 -12.71
CA THR A 82 -9.08 -11.92 -13.25
C THR A 82 -10.20 -11.29 -12.43
N GLU A 83 -11.20 -12.08 -12.02
CA GLU A 83 -12.29 -11.59 -11.14
C GLU A 83 -11.74 -11.02 -9.82
N THR A 84 -10.72 -11.65 -9.23
CA THR A 84 -10.10 -11.12 -8.01
C THR A 84 -9.35 -9.81 -8.27
N THR A 85 -8.67 -9.68 -9.42
CA THR A 85 -7.96 -8.45 -9.78
C THR A 85 -8.92 -7.30 -10.06
N GLU A 86 -10.06 -7.55 -10.69
CA GLU A 86 -11.09 -6.55 -10.96
C GLU A 86 -11.66 -6.00 -9.64
N ARG A 87 -12.00 -6.87 -8.69
CA ARG A 87 -12.48 -6.44 -7.35
C ARG A 87 -11.45 -5.60 -6.59
N TYR A 88 -10.15 -5.91 -6.72
CA TYR A 88 -9.11 -5.07 -6.12
C TYR A 88 -8.98 -3.73 -6.84
N ALA A 89 -9.10 -3.71 -8.16
CA ALA A 89 -9.09 -2.47 -8.94
C ALA A 89 -10.27 -1.56 -8.57
N GLU A 90 -11.49 -2.11 -8.43
CA GLU A 90 -12.68 -1.37 -7.99
C GLU A 90 -12.51 -0.76 -6.59
N ARG A 91 -12.00 -1.53 -5.63
CA ARG A 91 -11.70 -1.03 -4.27
C ARG A 91 -10.65 0.08 -4.29
N ASN A 92 -9.60 -0.08 -5.08
CA ASN A 92 -8.57 0.92 -5.22
C ASN A 92 -9.11 2.20 -5.87
N ALA A 93 -9.99 2.07 -6.87
CA ALA A 93 -10.65 3.21 -7.50
C ALA A 93 -11.51 3.98 -6.50
N LEU A 94 -12.32 3.29 -5.68
CA LEU A 94 -13.10 3.91 -4.61
C LEU A 94 -12.22 4.64 -3.59
N HIS A 95 -11.10 4.03 -3.19
CA HIS A 95 -10.15 4.66 -2.28
C HIS A 95 -9.55 5.93 -2.87
N VAL A 96 -9.14 5.90 -4.14
CA VAL A 96 -8.59 7.07 -4.84
C VAL A 96 -9.65 8.18 -4.94
N SER A 97 -10.90 7.86 -5.28
CA SER A 97 -11.97 8.88 -5.35
C SER A 97 -12.26 9.50 -3.99
N MET A 98 -12.22 8.72 -2.91
CA MET A 98 -12.43 9.24 -1.55
C MET A 98 -11.27 10.17 -1.14
N VAL A 99 -10.03 9.80 -1.46
CA VAL A 99 -8.86 10.64 -1.18
C VAL A 99 -8.91 11.94 -1.98
N GLU A 100 -9.32 11.88 -3.25
CA GLU A 100 -9.47 13.07 -4.09
C GLU A 100 -10.56 14.01 -3.56
N GLN A 101 -11.71 13.47 -3.19
CA GLN A 101 -12.78 14.25 -2.58
C GLN A 101 -12.35 14.90 -1.26
N ALA A 102 -11.67 14.14 -0.39
CA ALA A 102 -11.13 14.67 0.86
C ALA A 102 -10.05 15.74 0.63
N GLY A 103 -9.23 15.60 -0.42
CA GLY A 103 -8.27 16.60 -0.84
C GLY A 103 -8.95 17.90 -1.27
N ASN A 104 -10.00 17.81 -2.10
CA ASN A 104 -10.77 18.96 -2.55
C ASN A 104 -11.46 19.69 -1.39
N ASP A 105 -12.04 18.95 -0.46
CA ASP A 105 -12.68 19.48 0.73
C ASP A 105 -11.68 20.17 1.67
N ARG A 106 -10.50 19.57 1.88
CA ARG A 106 -9.41 20.21 2.62
C ARG A 106 -8.98 21.54 1.99
N VAL A 107 -8.87 21.59 0.66
CA VAL A 107 -8.50 22.84 -0.05
C VAL A 107 -9.59 23.90 0.13
N LEU A 108 -10.87 23.51 0.12
CA LEU A 108 -11.98 24.42 0.39
C LEU A 108 -11.87 25.01 1.81
N PHE A 109 -11.64 24.17 2.83
CA PHE A 109 -11.51 24.65 4.21
C PHE A 109 -10.24 25.46 4.45
N MET A 110 -9.14 25.15 3.78
CA MET A 110 -7.91 25.94 3.89
C MET A 110 -8.04 27.34 3.29
N LYS A 111 -8.84 27.51 2.23
CA LYS A 111 -9.04 28.79 1.55
C LYS A 111 -10.20 29.60 2.12
N THR A 112 -11.13 28.96 2.82
CA THR A 112 -12.25 29.66 3.46
C THR A 112 -11.73 30.46 4.65
N ARG A 113 -12.12 31.74 4.75
CA ARG A 113 -11.80 32.53 5.94
C ARG A 113 -12.37 31.81 7.17
N PRO A 114 -11.59 31.63 8.24
CA PRO A 114 -12.12 31.11 9.49
C PRO A 114 -13.35 31.93 9.87
N GLN A 115 -14.43 31.24 10.19
CA GLN A 115 -15.64 31.87 10.67
C GLN A 115 -15.28 32.65 11.94
N GLU A 116 -15.39 33.99 11.90
CA GLU A 116 -15.07 34.91 13.00
C GLU A 116 -16.19 34.87 14.06
N HIS A 117 -16.56 33.65 14.48
CA HIS A 117 -17.54 33.48 15.54
C HIS A 117 -16.81 33.61 16.86
N VAL A 118 -17.28 34.54 17.68
CA VAL A 118 -16.88 34.63 19.07
C VAL A 118 -17.40 33.37 19.78
N ASN A 119 -16.49 32.60 20.40
CA ASN A 119 -16.86 31.45 21.21
C ASN A 119 -17.61 31.90 22.46
N MET A 120 -18.92 32.04 22.34
CA MET A 120 -19.82 32.31 23.46
C MET A 120 -20.45 31.00 23.94
N ARG A 121 -20.53 30.81 25.26
CA ARG A 121 -21.10 29.59 25.87
C ARG A 121 -22.60 29.42 25.56
N PHE A 122 -23.34 30.52 25.37
CA PHE A 122 -24.77 30.54 25.08
C PHE A 122 -25.11 31.64 24.07
N PRO A 123 -24.93 31.40 22.75
CA PRO A 123 -25.21 32.41 21.72
C PRO A 123 -26.70 32.73 21.60
N GLU A 124 -27.58 31.81 21.99
CA GLU A 124 -29.03 31.93 21.88
C GLU A 124 -29.61 33.08 22.70
N ILE A 125 -28.97 33.45 23.82
CA ILE A 125 -29.42 34.55 24.69
C ILE A 125 -29.39 35.90 23.93
N MET A 126 -28.49 36.04 22.95
CA MET A 126 -28.41 37.26 22.14
C MET A 126 -29.60 37.44 21.20
N ASN A 127 -30.33 36.37 20.90
CA ASN A 127 -31.53 36.41 20.05
C ASN A 127 -32.83 36.40 20.88
N GLN A 128 -32.75 36.44 22.22
CA GLN A 128 -33.93 36.50 23.08
C GLN A 128 -34.35 37.96 23.31
N GLY A 129 -35.36 38.39 22.56
CA GLY A 129 -36.00 39.70 22.76
C GLY A 129 -36.94 40.06 21.60
N SER A 130 -38.01 40.80 21.90
CA SER A 130 -38.84 41.40 20.86
C SER A 130 -38.09 42.59 20.25
N PRO A 131 -37.95 42.69 18.92
CA PRO A 131 -37.37 43.87 18.26
C PRO A 131 -38.19 45.15 18.50
N TYR A 132 -39.45 45.00 18.93
CA TYR A 132 -40.40 46.10 19.10
C TYR A 132 -40.53 46.49 20.57
N ASN A 133 -40.68 47.81 20.80
CA ASN A 133 -41.00 48.43 22.09
C ASN A 133 -39.94 48.26 23.19
N VAL A 134 -38.65 48.33 22.83
CA VAL A 134 -37.53 48.32 23.78
C VAL A 134 -37.12 49.77 24.08
N PRO A 135 -37.24 50.27 25.32
CA PRO A 135 -36.73 51.59 25.71
C PRO A 135 -35.23 51.71 25.42
N ALA A 136 -34.82 52.88 24.96
CA ALA A 136 -33.42 53.17 24.64
C ALA A 136 -32.52 52.92 25.86
N GLY A 137 -31.46 52.13 25.68
CA GLY A 137 -30.50 51.77 26.73
C GLY A 137 -30.78 50.47 27.47
N GLN A 138 -31.89 49.77 27.21
CA GLN A 138 -32.14 48.44 27.79
C GLN A 138 -31.22 47.34 27.21
N VAL A 139 -30.74 47.52 25.98
CA VAL A 139 -29.75 46.63 25.39
C VAL A 139 -28.37 47.04 25.88
N ASN A 140 -27.66 46.13 26.53
CA ASN A 140 -26.31 46.37 27.03
C ASN A 140 -25.37 46.71 25.87
N ASN A 141 -24.47 47.69 26.07
CA ASN A 141 -23.43 47.99 25.09
C ASN A 141 -22.46 46.79 24.96
N MET A 142 -22.39 46.20 23.77
CA MET A 142 -21.60 45.01 23.47
C MET A 142 -20.13 45.30 23.13
N GLU A 143 -19.73 46.56 22.98
CA GLU A 143 -18.37 46.94 22.60
C GLU A 143 -17.31 46.36 23.53
N LYS A 144 -17.52 46.43 24.86
CA LYS A 144 -16.59 45.88 25.86
C LYS A 144 -16.47 44.35 25.78
N VAL A 145 -17.57 43.67 25.47
CA VAL A 145 -17.58 42.20 25.34
C VAL A 145 -16.84 41.79 24.08
N ILE A 146 -17.09 42.48 22.97
CA ILE A 146 -16.38 42.30 21.70
C ILE A 146 -14.88 42.53 21.89
N GLU A 147 -14.49 43.60 22.59
CA GLU A 147 -13.09 43.92 22.86
C GLU A 147 -12.40 42.83 23.69
N LYS A 148 -13.05 42.35 24.77
CA LYS A 148 -12.53 41.24 25.59
C LYS A 148 -12.26 40.00 24.75
N PHE A 149 -13.22 39.58 23.93
CA PHE A 149 -13.07 38.38 23.11
C PHE A 149 -12.07 38.54 21.98
N LYS A 150 -11.96 39.73 21.37
CA LYS A 150 -10.90 40.02 20.41
C LYS A 150 -9.53 39.89 21.07
N ARG A 151 -9.34 40.46 22.26
CA ARG A 151 -8.10 40.34 23.03
C ARG A 151 -7.75 38.89 23.34
N GLU A 152 -8.69 38.12 23.91
CA GLU A 152 -8.48 36.70 24.22
C GLU A 152 -8.12 35.88 22.96
N ALA A 153 -8.74 36.17 21.81
CA ALA A 153 -8.44 35.50 20.55
C ALA A 153 -7.03 35.83 20.02
N TYR A 154 -6.59 37.09 20.14
CA TYR A 154 -5.22 37.48 19.76
C TYR A 154 -4.18 36.84 20.68
N GLU A 155 -4.39 36.88 22.00
CA GLU A 155 -3.51 36.25 23.00
C GLU A 155 -3.39 34.72 22.76
N ASP A 156 -4.50 34.05 22.46
CA ASP A 156 -4.47 32.61 22.14
C ASP A 156 -3.76 32.30 20.81
N ASN A 157 -3.90 33.17 19.80
CA ASN A 157 -3.19 33.02 18.53
C ASN A 157 -1.69 33.23 18.72
N GLU A 158 -1.28 34.26 19.47
CA GLU A 158 0.12 34.51 19.83
C GLU A 158 0.70 33.33 20.60
N ARG A 159 -0.01 32.80 21.60
CA ARG A 159 0.40 31.61 22.34
C ARG A 159 0.57 30.37 21.45
N LYS A 160 -0.32 30.18 20.47
CA LYS A 160 -0.17 29.11 19.47
C LYS A 160 1.03 29.35 18.57
N HIS A 161 1.27 30.58 18.12
CA HIS A 161 2.43 30.93 17.29
C HIS A 161 3.76 30.76 18.04
N GLN A 162 3.81 31.12 19.33
CA GLN A 162 4.97 30.87 20.18
C GLN A 162 5.19 29.36 20.37
N ALA A 163 4.14 28.60 20.68
CA ALA A 163 4.23 27.15 20.78
C ALA A 163 4.69 26.47 19.48
N LEU A 164 4.29 27.01 18.31
CA LEU A 164 4.78 26.56 17.01
C LEU A 164 6.26 26.92 16.79
N ALA A 165 6.71 28.09 17.24
CA ALA A 165 8.10 28.51 17.14
C ALA A 165 9.03 27.74 18.08
N ASP A 166 8.52 27.36 19.25
CA ASP A 166 9.24 26.59 20.28
C ASP A 166 9.14 25.06 20.05
N ASP A 167 8.56 24.62 18.93
CA ASP A 167 8.23 23.21 18.61
C ASP A 167 7.46 22.49 19.75
N ASN A 168 6.77 23.25 20.60
CA ASN A 168 6.04 22.77 21.77
C ASN A 168 4.54 22.61 21.45
N ILE A 169 4.26 21.87 20.39
CA ILE A 169 2.89 21.66 19.92
C ILE A 169 2.29 20.49 20.71
N LYS A 170 1.18 20.73 21.42
CA LYS A 170 0.50 19.70 22.24
C LYS A 170 0.15 18.41 21.47
N SER A 171 -0.08 18.48 20.16
CA SER A 171 -0.39 17.31 19.33
C SER A 171 0.83 16.48 18.95
N GLU A 172 2.02 17.05 19.00
CA GLU A 172 3.28 16.39 18.64
C GLU A 172 4.03 15.87 19.88
N GLN A 173 3.68 16.39 21.06
CA GLN A 173 4.18 15.88 22.33
C GLN A 173 3.85 14.39 22.48
N PRO A 174 4.83 13.54 22.84
CA PRO A 174 4.57 12.15 23.14
C PRO A 174 3.58 12.07 24.29
N TRP A 175 2.63 11.13 24.20
CA TRP A 175 1.64 10.93 25.24
C TRP A 175 2.35 10.57 26.56
N GLU A 176 2.19 11.41 27.58
CA GLU A 176 2.70 11.10 28.91
C GLU A 176 1.85 9.98 29.52
N ARG A 177 2.48 8.82 29.74
CA ARG A 177 1.84 7.72 30.45
C ARG A 177 1.67 8.15 31.91
N PHE A 178 0.43 8.31 32.36
CA PHE A 178 0.14 8.66 33.75
C PHE A 178 0.95 7.76 34.71
N PRO A 179 1.61 8.33 35.75
CA PRO A 179 2.32 7.52 36.72
C PRO A 179 1.32 6.58 37.39
N VAL A 180 1.56 5.28 37.27
CA VAL A 180 0.84 4.25 38.01
C VAL A 180 1.08 4.55 39.48
N ALA A 181 0.03 4.87 40.23
CA ALA A 181 0.13 5.12 41.65
C ALA A 181 0.89 3.95 42.33
N PRO A 182 1.89 4.23 43.19
CA PRO A 182 2.59 3.16 43.90
C PRO A 182 1.56 2.37 44.71
N GLY A 183 1.46 1.07 44.41
CA GLY A 183 0.61 0.15 45.16
C GLY A 183 0.96 0.20 46.65
N PRO A 184 -0.01 -0.06 47.55
CA PRO A 184 0.19 0.10 48.99
C PRO A 184 1.38 -0.74 49.45
N ALA A 185 2.41 -0.05 49.96
CA ALA A 185 3.61 -0.67 50.51
C ALA A 185 3.20 -1.60 51.67
N GLY A 186 3.51 -2.89 51.51
CA GLY A 186 3.30 -3.90 52.54
C GLY A 186 3.95 -3.47 53.85
N ARG A 187 3.14 -3.42 54.91
CA ARG A 187 3.52 -3.09 56.27
C ARG A 187 4.59 -4.10 56.73
N GLY A 188 5.85 -3.66 56.82
CA GLY A 188 6.94 -4.45 57.36
C GLY A 188 6.65 -4.84 58.81
N VAL A 189 6.67 -6.14 59.07
CA VAL A 189 6.65 -6.73 60.41
C VAL A 189 8.04 -6.51 61.00
N GLY A 190 8.18 -5.51 61.87
CA GLY A 190 9.38 -5.28 62.67
C GLY A 190 9.46 -6.29 63.80
N ALA A 191 10.60 -6.97 63.86
CA ALA A 191 10.96 -8.00 64.83
C ALA A 191 11.20 -7.44 66.25
N VAL A 192 11.11 -8.38 67.20
CA VAL A 192 11.37 -8.34 68.65
C VAL A 192 12.69 -7.67 69.03
#